data_AF-A0A256A4P1-F1
#
_entry.id   AF-A0A256A4P1-F1
#
_cell.length_a   1.000
_cell.length_b   1.000
_cell.length_c   1.000
_cell.angle_alpha   90.00
_cell.angle_beta   90.00
_cell.angle_gamma   90.00
#
_symmetry.space_group_name_H-M   'P 1'
#
loop_
_entity.id
_entity.type
_entity.pdbx_description
1 polymer ?
#
loop_
_entity_poly.entity_id
_entity_poly.type
_entity_poly.pdbx_seq_one_letter_code
_entity_poly.pdbx_strand_id
1 'polypeptide(L)'
;MPIVTTAAITGLLTTLATKGLEKAFETSGEKISEGALAWLKSLFYKNNEPKSSLKTLQDNPENMEAISNATAIINNSIEDNPEFIKYLEEAIHKFSKVENSITNSKNVITGNVNTGGGNFINGDGNQIS
;
A
#
# COMPACT_ATOMS: atom_id res chain seq x y z
N MET A 1 -14.86 9.44 7.84
CA MET A 1 -14.18 8.15 7.59
C MET A 1 -12.87 8.48 6.90
N PRO A 2 -11.73 7.88 7.30
CA PRO A 2 -10.53 7.93 6.47
C PRO A 2 -10.93 7.54 5.04
N ILE A 3 -10.60 8.37 4.07
CA ILE A 3 -10.89 8.07 2.67
C ILE A 3 -9.81 7.09 2.26
N VAL A 4 -10.11 5.79 2.33
CA VAL A 4 -9.28 4.79 1.67
C VAL A 4 -9.31 5.12 0.18
N THR A 5 -8.17 5.53 -0.36
CA THR A 5 -8.09 5.94 -1.76
C THR A 5 -7.99 4.71 -2.66
N THR A 6 -8.50 4.82 -3.88
CA THR A 6 -8.30 3.79 -4.93
C THR A 6 -6.81 3.45 -5.11
N ALA A 7 -5.93 4.44 -4.95
CA ALA A 7 -4.48 4.24 -4.99
C ALA A 7 -3.97 3.35 -3.86
N ALA A 8 -4.48 3.51 -2.63
CA ALA A 8 -4.11 2.66 -1.50
C ALA A 8 -4.60 1.21 -1.67
N ILE A 9 -5.82 1.03 -2.20
CA ILE A 9 -6.34 -0.30 -2.55
C ILE A 9 -5.51 -0.92 -3.66
N THR A 10 -5.16 -0.15 -4.69
CA THR A 10 -4.30 -0.62 -5.79
C THR A 10 -2.94 -1.04 -5.26
N GLY A 11 -2.30 -0.22 -4.42
CA GLY A 11 -1.01 -0.56 -3.80
C GLY A 11 -1.07 -1.84 -2.97
N LEU A 12 -2.15 -2.03 -2.20
CA LEU A 12 -2.39 -3.27 -1.48
C LEU A 12 -2.50 -4.47 -2.43
N LEU A 13 -3.35 -4.37 -3.46
CA LEU A 13 -3.58 -5.43 -4.44
C LEU A 13 -2.31 -5.80 -5.20
N THR A 14 -1.54 -4.81 -5.65
CA THR A 14 -0.24 -5.00 -6.31
C THR A 14 0.76 -5.67 -5.37
N THR A 15 0.79 -5.26 -4.10
CA THR A 15 1.65 -5.89 -3.08
C THR A 15 1.25 -7.35 -2.84
N LEU A 16 -0.05 -7.63 -2.71
CA LEU A 16 -0.58 -8.99 -2.55
C LEU A 16 -0.31 -9.86 -3.76
N ALA A 17 -0.40 -9.31 -4.97
CA ALA A 17 -0.10 -10.02 -6.20
C ALA A 17 1.40 -10.36 -6.31
N THR A 18 2.27 -9.38 -6.05
CA THR A 18 3.72 -9.53 -6.24
C THR A 18 4.39 -10.34 -5.13
N LYS A 19 3.98 -10.17 -3.87
CA LYS A 19 4.62 -10.83 -2.71
C LYS A 19 3.85 -12.05 -2.23
N GLY A 20 2.54 -12.12 -2.47
CA GLY A 20 1.65 -13.07 -1.81
C GLY A 20 1.25 -12.61 -0.41
N LEU A 21 0.14 -13.16 0.11
CA LEU A 21 -0.47 -12.72 1.37
C LEU A 21 0.48 -12.76 2.57
N GLU A 22 1.19 -13.87 2.76
CA GLU A 22 2.07 -14.08 3.91
C GLU A 22 3.24 -13.09 3.90
N LYS A 23 3.97 -13.03 2.78
CA LYS A 23 5.12 -12.13 2.64
C LYS A 23 4.76 -10.65 2.59
N ALA A 24 3.55 -10.30 2.16
CA ALA A 24 3.08 -8.91 2.15
C ALA A 24 3.04 -8.30 3.56
N PHE A 25 2.89 -9.13 4.60
CA PHE A 25 2.78 -8.69 5.99
C PHE A 25 3.91 -9.24 6.90
N GLU A 26 4.78 -10.11 6.42
CA GLU A 26 5.97 -10.57 7.17
C GLU A 26 6.99 -9.45 7.39
N THR A 27 7.15 -8.54 6.43
CA THR A 27 8.18 -7.49 6.47
C THR A 27 7.84 -6.30 7.36
N SER A 28 6.59 -6.16 7.83
CA SER A 28 6.15 -4.93 8.52
C SER A 28 6.51 -4.85 10.01
N GLY A 29 7.08 -5.89 10.63
CA GLY A 29 7.42 -5.94 12.07
C GLY A 29 6.21 -5.93 13.01
N GLU A 30 5.14 -5.23 12.63
CA GLU A 30 3.81 -5.28 13.19
C GLU A 30 2.97 -6.29 12.39
N LYS A 31 2.49 -7.34 13.07
CA LYS A 31 1.56 -8.30 12.49
C LYS A 31 0.23 -7.61 12.17
N ILE A 32 -0.33 -7.93 11.00
CA ILE A 32 -1.73 -7.68 10.71
C ILE A 32 -2.62 -8.58 11.60
N SER A 33 -3.81 -8.11 11.96
CA SER A 33 -4.76 -8.88 12.74
C SER A 33 -5.20 -10.14 12.01
N GLU A 34 -5.47 -11.19 12.78
CA GLU A 34 -5.96 -12.47 12.22
C GLU A 34 -7.28 -12.29 11.47
N GLY A 35 -8.14 -11.37 11.93
CA GLY A 35 -9.39 -11.03 11.27
C GLY A 35 -9.18 -10.41 9.89
N ALA A 36 -8.28 -9.44 9.77
CA ALA A 36 -7.96 -8.82 8.49
C ALA A 36 -7.26 -9.80 7.54
N LEU A 37 -6.38 -10.66 8.06
CA LEU A 37 -5.74 -11.72 7.27
C LEU A 37 -6.77 -12.73 6.76
N ALA A 38 -7.67 -13.20 7.63
CA ALA A 38 -8.71 -14.15 7.27
C ALA A 38 -9.68 -13.56 6.25
N TRP A 39 -10.02 -12.27 6.38
CA TRP A 39 -10.84 -11.55 5.42
C TRP A 39 -10.15 -11.42 4.05
N LEU A 40 -8.91 -10.94 3.97
CA LEU A 40 -8.16 -10.89 2.70
C LEU A 40 -8.01 -12.28 2.06
N LYS A 41 -7.78 -13.31 2.89
CA LYS A 41 -7.70 -14.70 2.43
C LYS A 41 -9.05 -15.17 1.88
N SER A 42 -10.16 -14.87 2.53
CA SER A 42 -11.50 -15.25 2.05
C SER A 42 -11.86 -14.56 0.73
N LEU A 43 -11.39 -13.33 0.52
CA LEU A 43 -11.59 -12.58 -0.72
C LEU A 43 -10.77 -13.14 -1.88
N PHE A 44 -9.47 -13.35 -1.69
CA PHE A 44 -8.53 -13.54 -2.79
C PHE A 44 -7.87 -14.92 -2.85
N TYR A 45 -8.11 -15.79 -1.87
CA TYR A 45 -7.50 -17.12 -1.82
C TYR A 45 -8.55 -18.22 -1.60
N LYS A 46 -8.26 -19.41 -2.09
CA LYS A 46 -9.02 -20.65 -1.81
C LYS A 46 -8.03 -21.79 -1.72
N ASN A 47 -8.05 -22.57 -0.64
CA ASN A 47 -7.11 -23.67 -0.42
C ASN A 47 -5.62 -23.25 -0.54
N ASN A 48 -5.27 -22.07 -0.04
CA ASN A 48 -3.94 -21.44 -0.19
C ASN A 48 -3.54 -21.08 -1.64
N GLU A 49 -4.43 -21.22 -2.62
CA GLU A 49 -4.20 -20.77 -3.99
C GLU A 49 -4.87 -19.42 -4.25
N PRO A 50 -4.23 -18.51 -5.01
CA PRO A 50 -4.84 -17.25 -5.40
C PRO A 50 -6.01 -17.49 -6.36
N LYS A 51 -7.14 -16.83 -6.09
CA LYS A 51 -8.31 -16.82 -6.99
C LYS A 51 -7.95 -16.10 -8.29
N SER A 52 -8.75 -16.31 -9.34
CA SER A 52 -8.56 -15.70 -10.66
C SER A 52 -8.36 -14.18 -10.61
N SER A 53 -9.12 -13.48 -9.77
CA SER A 53 -9.02 -12.03 -9.59
C SER A 53 -7.62 -11.57 -9.16
N LEU A 54 -6.97 -12.31 -8.25
CA LEU A 54 -5.60 -12.02 -7.84
C LEU A 54 -4.58 -12.59 -8.81
N LYS A 55 -4.82 -13.79 -9.35
CA LYS A 55 -3.90 -14.48 -10.28
C LYS A 55 -3.60 -13.65 -11.53
N THR A 56 -4.61 -13.01 -12.11
CA THR A 56 -4.40 -12.09 -13.25
C THR A 56 -3.48 -10.92 -12.88
N LEU A 57 -3.57 -10.42 -11.64
CA LEU A 57 -2.67 -9.38 -11.14
C LEU A 57 -1.26 -9.90 -10.84
N GLN A 58 -1.10 -11.19 -10.53
CA GLN A 58 0.22 -11.80 -10.36
C GLN A 58 0.95 -11.88 -11.71
N ASP A 59 0.22 -12.23 -12.76
CA ASP A 59 0.75 -12.33 -14.13
C ASP A 59 0.99 -10.93 -14.74
N ASN A 60 0.09 -9.97 -14.47
CA ASN A 60 0.20 -8.59 -14.94
C ASN A 60 -0.32 -7.59 -13.86
N PRO A 61 0.57 -7.11 -12.96
CA PRO A 61 0.19 -6.22 -11.86
C PRO A 61 -0.37 -4.87 -12.28
N GLU A 62 -0.14 -4.42 -13.52
CA GLU A 62 -0.63 -3.14 -14.05
C GLU A 62 -1.94 -3.28 -14.85
N ASN A 63 -2.52 -4.48 -14.88
CA ASN A 63 -3.79 -4.71 -15.59
C ASN A 63 -4.93 -3.95 -14.90
N MET A 64 -5.31 -2.81 -15.48
CA MET A 64 -6.35 -1.91 -14.95
C MET A 64 -7.72 -2.58 -14.78
N GLU A 65 -8.08 -3.51 -15.68
CA GLU A 65 -9.34 -4.26 -15.58
C GLU A 65 -9.29 -5.21 -14.37
N ALA A 66 -8.18 -5.92 -14.19
CA ALA A 66 -7.98 -6.80 -13.05
C ALA A 66 -7.93 -6.02 -11.72
N ILE A 67 -7.30 -4.84 -11.69
CA ILE A 67 -7.28 -3.94 -10.53
C ILE A 67 -8.71 -3.48 -10.20
N SER A 68 -9.48 -3.09 -11.21
CA SER A 68 -10.87 -2.66 -11.04
C SER A 68 -11.75 -3.78 -10.48
N ASN A 69 -11.63 -4.99 -11.03
CA ASN A 69 -12.38 -6.16 -10.55
C ASN A 69 -12.03 -6.52 -9.11
N ALA A 70 -10.73 -6.53 -8.76
CA ALA A 70 -10.29 -6.81 -7.40
C ALA A 70 -10.70 -5.70 -6.40
N THR A 71 -10.72 -4.43 -6.84
CA THR A 71 -11.23 -3.31 -6.06
C THR A 71 -12.74 -3.46 -5.81
N ALA A 72 -13.51 -3.87 -6.82
CA ALA A 72 -14.93 -4.12 -6.67
C ALA A 72 -15.22 -5.25 -5.66
N ILE A 73 -14.40 -6.31 -5.64
CA ILE A 73 -14.52 -7.40 -4.65
C ILE A 73 -14.36 -6.86 -3.21
N ILE A 74 -13.38 -5.99 -2.98
CA ILE A 74 -13.17 -5.37 -1.67
C ILE A 74 -14.37 -4.49 -1.29
N ASN A 75 -14.81 -3.63 -2.21
CA ASN A 75 -15.93 -2.71 -1.96
C ASN A 75 -17.23 -3.47 -1.67
N ASN A 76 -17.58 -4.46 -2.49
CA ASN A 76 -18.78 -5.28 -2.28
C ASN A 76 -18.73 -5.99 -0.92
N SER A 77 -17.55 -6.48 -0.51
CA SER A 77 -17.41 -7.12 0.81
C SER A 77 -17.64 -6.14 1.96
N ILE A 78 -17.23 -4.87 1.82
CA ILE A 78 -17.46 -3.82 2.81
C ILE A 78 -18.92 -3.37 2.80
N GLU A 79 -19.56 -3.33 1.64
CA GLU A 79 -21.00 -3.08 1.52
C GLU A 79 -21.81 -4.18 2.23
N ASP A 80 -21.41 -5.45 2.07
CA ASP A 80 -22.03 -6.60 2.75
C ASP A 80 -21.79 -6.57 4.27
N ASN A 81 -20.59 -6.17 4.69
CA ASN A 81 -20.26 -5.99 6.11
C ASN A 81 -19.35 -4.76 6.34
N PRO A 82 -19.93 -3.65 6.80
CA PRO A 82 -19.20 -2.40 7.02
C PRO A 82 -18.04 -2.51 8.01
N GLU A 83 -18.00 -3.52 8.88
CA GLU A 83 -16.89 -3.70 9.83
C GLU A 83 -15.56 -4.01 9.13
N PHE A 84 -15.61 -4.56 7.91
CA PHE A 84 -14.41 -4.87 7.13
C PHE A 84 -13.63 -3.64 6.68
N ILE A 85 -14.22 -2.44 6.76
CA ILE A 85 -13.47 -1.20 6.53
C ILE A 85 -12.27 -1.09 7.48
N LYS A 86 -12.41 -1.54 8.73
CA LYS A 86 -11.33 -1.52 9.73
C LYS A 86 -10.18 -2.46 9.32
N TYR A 87 -10.50 -3.59 8.70
CA TYR A 87 -9.51 -4.53 8.19
C TYR A 87 -8.79 -4.00 6.96
N LEU A 88 -9.49 -3.29 6.08
CA LEU A 88 -8.88 -2.62 4.94
C LEU A 88 -7.92 -1.51 5.39
N GLU A 89 -8.37 -0.65 6.31
CA GLU A 89 -7.55 0.42 6.89
C GLU A 89 -6.29 -0.14 7.57
N GLU A 90 -6.45 -1.21 8.35
CA GLU A 90 -5.32 -1.90 8.97
C GLU A 90 -4.35 -2.45 7.91
N ALA A 91 -4.85 -3.20 6.93
CA ALA A 91 -4.03 -3.76 5.87
C ALA A 91 -3.23 -2.66 5.16
N ILE A 92 -3.90 -1.56 4.82
CA ILE A 92 -3.30 -0.39 4.17
C ILE A 92 -2.20 0.23 5.02
N HIS A 93 -2.49 0.47 6.30
CA HIS A 93 -1.53 1.07 7.21
C HIS A 93 -0.27 0.20 7.38
N LYS A 94 -0.44 -1.13 7.44
CA LYS A 94 0.67 -2.07 7.64
C LYS A 94 1.54 -2.23 6.40
N PHE A 95 0.97 -2.30 5.19
CA PHE A 95 1.79 -2.38 3.98
C PHE A 95 2.40 -1.02 3.61
N SER A 96 1.70 0.10 3.83
CA SER A 96 2.21 1.44 3.52
C SER A 96 3.40 1.85 4.41
N LYS A 97 3.49 1.33 5.65
CA LYS A 97 4.72 1.47 6.46
C LYS A 97 5.97 0.89 5.80
N VAL A 98 5.82 -0.08 4.89
CA VAL A 98 6.93 -0.64 4.11
C VAL A 98 7.43 0.37 3.07
N GLU A 99 6.53 1.12 2.42
CA GLU A 99 6.91 2.21 1.48
C GLU A 99 7.38 3.49 2.19
N ASN A 100 6.81 3.82 3.36
CA ASN A 100 7.23 4.97 4.17
C ASN A 100 8.55 4.74 4.94
N SER A 101 9.21 3.60 4.74
CA SER A 101 10.62 3.43 5.12
C SER A 101 11.59 4.13 4.16
N ILE A 102 11.10 4.94 3.20
CA ILE A 102 11.88 6.02 2.60
C ILE A 102 12.04 7.15 3.63
N THR A 103 12.87 6.93 4.64
CA THR A 103 13.53 8.00 5.41
C THR A 103 14.57 8.66 4.51
N ASN A 104 14.12 9.45 3.52
CA ASN A 104 14.88 10.49 2.82
C ASN A 104 13.97 11.21 1.83
N SER A 105 12.92 11.89 2.32
CA SER A 105 12.29 12.96 1.54
C SER A 105 13.30 14.08 1.37
N LYS A 106 14.10 14.03 0.29
CA LYS A 106 14.97 15.14 -0.09
C LYS A 106 14.08 16.35 -0.35
N ASN A 107 14.26 17.40 0.42
CA ASN A 107 13.62 18.69 0.12
C ASN A 107 14.18 19.18 -1.23
N VAL A 108 13.33 19.26 -2.26
CA VAL A 108 13.69 19.82 -3.57
C VAL A 108 13.24 21.27 -3.59
N ILE A 109 14.18 22.19 -3.80
CA ILE A 109 13.88 23.61 -3.96
C ILE A 109 13.96 23.94 -5.44
N THR A 110 12.84 24.34 -6.02
CA THR A 110 12.72 24.61 -7.47
C THR A 110 12.81 26.11 -7.79
N GLY A 111 13.28 26.95 -6.85
CA GLY A 111 13.39 28.40 -7.00
C GLY A 111 14.75 28.95 -6.58
N ASN A 112 15.05 30.19 -6.98
CA ASN A 112 16.28 30.86 -6.57
C ASN A 112 16.29 31.09 -5.05
N VAL A 113 17.32 30.56 -4.39
CA VAL A 113 17.61 30.84 -2.97
C VAL A 113 18.67 31.93 -2.91
N ASN A 114 18.38 33.02 -2.21
CA ASN A 114 19.33 34.11 -2.00
C ASN A 114 19.69 34.15 -0.52
N THR A 115 20.84 33.59 -0.13
CA THR A 115 21.21 33.45 1.29
C THR A 115 21.91 34.67 1.90
N GLY A 116 22.05 35.77 1.16
CA GLY A 116 22.55 37.04 1.71
C GLY A 116 23.90 36.96 2.45
N GLY A 117 24.70 35.90 2.21
CA GLY A 117 25.98 35.65 2.88
C GLY A 117 25.99 34.57 3.97
N GLY A 118 24.94 33.77 4.13
CA GLY A 118 24.88 32.64 5.09
C GLY A 118 24.94 31.25 4.45
N ASN A 119 25.35 30.24 5.24
CA ASN A 119 25.33 28.82 4.83
C ASN A 119 23.90 28.35 4.58
N PHE A 120 23.67 27.80 3.39
CA PHE A 120 22.41 27.16 3.03
C PHE A 120 22.49 25.64 3.27
N ILE A 121 21.55 25.08 4.04
CA ILE A 121 21.47 23.63 4.28
C ILE A 121 20.13 23.15 3.72
N ASN A 122 20.19 22.28 2.70
CA ASN A 122 19.02 21.64 2.12
C ASN A 122 19.12 20.12 2.28
N GLY A 123 18.11 19.49 2.90
CA GLY A 123 18.11 18.06 3.21
C GLY A 123 19.11 17.67 4.31
N ASP A 124 19.63 16.43 4.24
CA ASP A 124 20.46 15.78 5.27
C ASP A 124 21.92 16.30 5.33
N GLY A 125 22.08 17.62 5.47
CA GLY A 125 23.37 18.22 5.82
C GLY A 125 24.38 18.38 4.69
N ASN A 126 23.99 18.23 3.42
CA ASN A 126 24.90 18.57 2.32
C ASN A 126 25.02 20.08 2.17
N GLN A 127 26.17 20.61 2.60
CA GLN A 127 26.59 21.96 2.26
C GLN A 127 27.04 21.97 0.80
N ILE A 128 26.42 22.83 -0.01
CA ILE A 128 26.94 23.16 -1.33
C ILE A 128 27.76 24.44 -1.12
N SER A 129 29.08 24.32 -1.27
CA SER A 129 30.03 25.44 -1.25
C SER A 129 29.97 26.25 -2.55
#